data_AF-A0A246FH61-F1
#
_entry.id   AF-A0A246FH61-F1
#
_cell.length_a   1.000
_cell.length_b   1.000
_cell.length_c   1.000
_cell.angle_alpha   90.00
_cell.angle_beta   90.00
_cell.angle_gamma   90.00
#
_symmetry.space_group_name_H-M   'P 1'
#
loop_
_entity.id
_entity.type
_entity.pdbx_description
1 polymer ?
#
loop_
_entity_poly.entity_id
_entity_poly.type
_entity_poly.pdbx_seq_one_letter_code
_entity_poly.pdbx_strand_id
1 'polypeptide(L)'
;MKSPAEYLTCPTFELTYPTGDSAEFVPVVAYTDALQAVEAALADAERYKYLLMRALRRSAPVSQQYPNMPVLSFPEPGTDTRVLPLYSHDDQMAA
;
A
#
# COMPACT_ATOMS: atom_id res chain seq x y z
N MET A 1 11.68 -13.07 -4.56
CA MET A 1 10.81 -12.01 -5.11
C MET A 1 11.29 -11.74 -6.52
N LYS A 2 10.38 -11.58 -7.47
CA LYS A 2 10.76 -11.14 -8.81
C LYS A 2 11.23 -9.68 -8.75
N SER A 3 12.12 -9.28 -9.65
CA SER A 3 12.46 -7.86 -9.78
C SER A 3 11.27 -7.05 -10.34
N PRO A 4 11.18 -5.72 -10.11
CA PRO A 4 10.09 -4.92 -10.68
C PRO A 4 9.96 -5.06 -12.20
N ALA A 5 11.08 -5.18 -12.91
CA ALA A 5 11.10 -5.39 -14.36
C ALA A 5 10.46 -6.72 -14.78
N GLU A 6 10.55 -7.76 -13.95
CA GLU A 6 9.94 -9.07 -14.22
C GLU A 6 8.41 -9.11 -14.02
N TYR A 7 7.83 -8.14 -13.30
CA TYR A 7 6.37 -7.98 -13.25
C TYR A 7 5.84 -7.19 -14.45
N LEU A 8 6.70 -6.40 -15.09
CA LEU A 8 6.40 -5.55 -16.25
C LEU A 8 6.84 -6.18 -17.58
N THR A 9 6.79 -7.51 -17.70
CA THR A 9 6.95 -8.22 -18.98
C THR A 9 5.71 -8.08 -19.85
N CYS A 10 5.35 -6.84 -20.17
CA CYS A 10 4.24 -6.45 -21.03
C CYS A 10 4.73 -5.45 -22.08
N PRO A 11 3.97 -5.23 -23.17
CA PRO A 11 4.33 -4.26 -24.19
C PRO A 11 4.47 -2.85 -23.58
N THR A 12 5.60 -2.20 -23.85
CA THR A 12 5.88 -0.82 -23.48
C THR A 12 5.73 0.08 -24.70
N PHE A 13 5.18 1.27 -24.48
CA PHE A 13 5.03 2.32 -25.46
C PHE A 13 5.94 3.48 -25.08
N GLU A 14 6.48 4.19 -26.06
CA GLU A 14 7.26 5.39 -25.78
C GLU A 14 6.36 6.61 -25.93
N LEU A 15 6.23 7.38 -24.85
CA LEU A 15 5.56 8.67 -24.89
C LEU A 15 6.61 9.76 -25.07
N THR A 16 6.48 10.51 -26.17
CA THR A 16 7.38 11.59 -26.52
C THR A 16 6.80 12.92 -26.05
N TYR A 17 7.55 13.64 -25.22
CA TYR A 17 7.19 15.01 -24.87
C TYR A 17 7.93 15.99 -25.80
N PRO A 18 7.23 16.94 -26.44
CA PRO A 18 7.87 17.96 -27.27
C PRO A 18 8.47 19.05 -26.37
N THR A 19 9.56 18.72 -25.68
CA THR A 19 10.27 19.65 -24.80
C THR A 19 11.40 20.31 -25.60
N GLY A 20 11.06 21.30 -26.43
CA GLY A 20 11.98 22.26 -27.06
C GLY A 20 13.25 21.69 -27.73
N ASP A 21 14.30 21.49 -26.94
CA ASP A 21 15.66 21.16 -27.39
C ASP A 21 16.01 19.65 -27.37
N SER A 22 15.23 18.81 -26.68
CA SER A 22 15.42 17.35 -26.71
C SER A 22 14.11 16.62 -26.46
N ALA A 23 13.73 15.75 -27.40
CA ALA A 23 12.60 14.84 -27.21
C ALA A 23 12.93 13.85 -26.09
N GLU A 24 12.23 13.95 -24.96
CA GLU A 24 12.33 12.99 -23.86
C GLU A 24 11.36 11.83 -24.13
N PHE A 25 11.88 10.61 -24.09
CA PHE A 25 11.11 9.39 -24.27
C PHE A 25 10.87 8.74 -22.91
N VAL A 26 9.60 8.61 -22.52
CA VAL A 26 9.20 7.97 -21.28
C VAL A 26 8.50 6.65 -21.61
N PRO A 27 8.95 5.50 -21.07
CA PRO A 27 8.27 4.23 -21.26
C PRO A 27 6.97 4.22 -20.47
N VAL A 28 5.87 3.94 -21.17
CA VAL A 28 4.51 3.87 -20.62
C VAL A 28 3.94 2.49 -20.93
N VAL A 29 3.20 1.92 -19.98
CA VAL A 29 2.48 0.65 -20.14
C VAL A 29 0.98 0.91 -20.17
N ALA A 30 0.23 0.00 -20.80
CA ALA A 30 -1.23 0.05 -20.75
C ALA A 30 -1.71 -0.09 -19.31
N TYR A 31 -2.81 0.60 -18.99
CA TYR A 31 -3.35 0.64 -17.63
C TYR A 31 -3.70 -0.76 -17.09
N THR A 32 -4.30 -1.60 -17.92
CA THR A 32 -4.66 -2.98 -17.56
C THR A 32 -3.45 -3.82 -17.19
N ASP A 33 -2.35 -3.65 -17.93
CA ASP A 33 -1.12 -4.41 -17.73
C ASP A 33 -0.40 -3.92 -16.45
N ALA A 34 -0.42 -2.62 -16.20
CA ALA A 34 0.08 -2.03 -14.97
C ALA A 34 -0.68 -2.56 -13.74
N LEU A 35 -2.02 -2.64 -13.81
CA LEU A 35 -2.82 -3.20 -12.73
C LEU A 35 -2.47 -4.66 -12.45
N GLN A 36 -2.41 -5.50 -13.49
CA GLN A 36 -2.06 -6.91 -13.32
C GLN A 36 -0.67 -7.10 -12.73
N ALA A 37 0.31 -6.30 -13.16
CA ALA A 37 1.66 -6.32 -12.61
C ALA A 37 1.68 -5.99 -11.11
N VAL A 38 0.92 -4.96 -10.70
CA VAL A 38 0.80 -4.55 -9.29
C VAL A 38 0.12 -5.63 -8.45
N GLU A 39 -0.99 -6.20 -8.93
CA GLU A 39 -1.69 -7.27 -8.23
C GLU A 39 -0.80 -8.51 -8.03
N ALA A 40 -0.05 -8.90 -9.07
CA ALA A 40 0.89 -10.00 -8.99
C ALA A 40 2.04 -9.72 -8.00
N ALA A 41 2.57 -8.49 -7.99
CA ALA A 41 3.61 -8.08 -7.06
C ALA A 41 3.11 -8.08 -5.61
N LEU A 42 1.88 -7.62 -5.37
CA LEU A 42 1.25 -7.64 -4.05
C LEU A 42 1.02 -9.07 -3.54
N ALA A 43 0.48 -9.96 -4.38
CA ALA A 43 0.26 -11.36 -4.01
C ALA A 43 1.57 -12.08 -3.63
N ASP A 44 2.65 -11.81 -4.38
CA ASP A 44 3.97 -12.32 -4.02
C ASP A 44 4.45 -11.72 -2.69
N ALA A 45 4.34 -10.40 -2.50
CA ALA A 45 4.76 -9.72 -1.27
C ALA A 45 4.06 -10.26 -0.02
N GLU A 46 2.75 -10.53 -0.09
CA GLU A 46 2.00 -11.15 1.00
C GLU A 46 2.56 -12.53 1.37
N ARG A 47 2.91 -13.33 0.35
CA ARG A 47 3.53 -14.65 0.57
C ARG A 47 4.89 -14.53 1.26
N TYR A 48 5.72 -13.57 0.86
CA TYR A 48 7.02 -13.36 1.51
C TYR A 48 6.88 -12.80 2.93
N LYS A 49 5.90 -11.93 3.20
CA LYS A 49 5.57 -11.49 4.56
C LYS A 49 5.21 -12.69 5.45
N TYR A 50 4.36 -13.59 4.96
CA TYR A 50 4.01 -14.79 5.71
C TYR A 50 5.23 -15.68 5.98
N LEU A 51 6.06 -15.94 4.96
CA LEU A 51 7.25 -16.77 5.11
C LEU A 51 8.27 -16.16 6.07
N LEU A 52 8.48 -14.84 6.02
CA LEU A 52 9.34 -14.13 6.97
C LEU A 52 8.79 -14.23 8.38
N MET A 53 7.50 -13.94 8.60
CA MET A 53 6.89 -14.05 9.92
C MET A 53 6.95 -15.49 10.46
N ARG A 54 6.80 -16.49 9.60
CA ARG A 54 6.96 -17.90 9.94
C ARG A 54 8.40 -18.25 10.30
N ALA A 55 9.37 -17.76 9.53
CA ALA A 55 10.79 -17.96 9.79
C ALA A 55 11.21 -17.28 11.10
N LEU A 56 10.72 -16.07 11.38
CA LEU A 56 10.94 -15.36 12.65
C LEU A 56 10.36 -16.15 13.83
N ARG A 57 9.12 -16.65 13.72
CA ARG A 57 8.53 -17.51 14.76
C ARG A 57 9.31 -18.80 15.00
N ARG A 58 9.93 -19.36 13.96
CA ARG A 58 10.74 -20.59 14.06
C ARG A 58 12.15 -20.33 14.60
N SER A 59 12.73 -19.18 14.30
CA SER A 59 14.11 -18.81 14.69
C SER A 59 14.19 -18.08 16.02
N ALA A 60 13.08 -17.54 16.53
CA ALA A 60 13.01 -17.03 17.88
C ALA A 60 13.18 -18.19 18.88
N PRO A 61 14.22 -18.20 19.74
CA PRO A 61 14.28 -19.14 20.84
C PRO A 61 13.06 -18.92 21.75
N VAL A 62 12.59 -19.99 22.39
CA VAL A 62 11.38 -20.11 23.25
C VAL A 62 11.44 -19.24 24.54
N SER A 63 12.12 -18.09 24.49
CA SER A 63 12.39 -17.21 25.64
C SER A 63 12.06 -15.74 25.37
N GLN A 64 11.59 -15.38 24.17
CA GLN A 64 11.08 -14.04 23.90
C GLN A 64 9.61 -13.99 24.31
N GLN A 65 9.40 -13.72 25.61
CA GLN A 65 8.12 -13.23 26.12
C GLN A 65 7.87 -11.88 25.46
N TYR A 66 7.17 -11.89 24.32
CA TYR A 66 6.69 -10.67 23.69
C TYR A 66 5.93 -9.87 24.77
N PRO A 67 6.19 -8.55 24.93
CA PRO A 67 5.33 -7.74 25.78
C PRO A 67 3.91 -7.93 25.26
N ASN A 68 2.99 -8.24 26.16
CA ASN A 68 1.58 -8.43 25.87
C ASN A 68 1.07 -7.14 25.21
N MET A 69 1.08 -7.10 23.87
CA MET A 69 0.55 -5.97 23.13
C MET A 69 -0.94 -5.91 23.47
N PRO A 70 -1.44 -4.79 24.00
CA PRO A 70 -2.86 -4.67 24.24
C PRO A 70 -3.57 -4.89 22.90
N VAL A 71 -4.31 -5.98 22.81
CA VAL A 71 -5.24 -6.20 21.71
C VAL A 71 -6.19 -5.02 21.74
N LEU A 72 -6.06 -4.10 20.78
CA LEU A 72 -7.08 -3.11 20.54
C LEU A 72 -8.31 -3.89 20.11
N SER A 73 -9.27 -4.01 21.03
CA SER A 73 -10.60 -4.52 20.73
C SER A 73 -11.12 -3.76 19.52
N PHE A 74 -11.50 -4.50 18.47
CA PHE A 74 -12.33 -3.92 17.42
C PHE A 74 -13.52 -3.25 18.10
N PRO A 75 -13.86 -1.98 17.78
CA PRO A 75 -15.06 -1.37 18.31
C PRO A 75 -16.25 -2.25 17.89
N GLU A 76 -17.09 -2.60 18.86
CA GLU A 76 -18.33 -3.33 18.65
C GLU A 76 -19.12 -2.68 17.50
N PRO A 77 -19.74 -3.46 16.58
CA PRO A 77 -20.62 -2.91 15.54
C PRO A 77 -21.87 -2.32 16.22
N GLY A 78 -21.78 -1.05 16.60
CA GLY A 78 -22.79 -0.37 17.41
C GLY A 78 -22.30 0.89 18.12
N THR A 79 -20.99 1.15 18.18
CA THR A 79 -20.49 2.47 18.57
C THR A 79 -20.52 3.40 17.36
N ASP A 80 -21.68 4.06 17.20
CA ASP A 80 -21.82 5.25 16.37
C ASP A 80 -20.61 6.16 16.59
N THR A 81 -19.76 6.26 15.58
CA THR A 81 -18.72 7.28 15.51
C THR A 81 -19.46 8.61 15.42
N ARG A 82 -19.75 9.21 16.59
CA ARG A 82 -20.41 10.52 16.66
C ARG A 82 -19.48 11.53 16.01
N VAL A 83 -19.79 11.88 14.76
CA VAL A 83 -19.13 12.96 14.04
C VAL A 83 -19.44 14.25 14.79
N LEU A 84 -18.43 14.79 15.47
CA LEU A 84 -18.50 16.12 16.06
C LEU A 84 -18.20 17.15 14.97
N PRO A 85 -19.02 18.20 14.82
CA PRO A 85 -18.73 19.27 13.88
C PRO A 85 -17.41 19.94 14.27
N LEU A 86 -16.58 20.23 13.27
CA LEU A 86 -15.26 20.85 13.44
C LEU A 86 -15.35 22.29 13.99
N TYR A 87 -16.52 22.92 13.88
CA TYR A 87 -16.76 24.29 14.32
C TYR A 87 -17.91 24.35 15.33
N SER A 88 -17.72 25.12 16.39
CA SER A 88 -18.77 25.49 17.33
C SER A 88 -19.79 26.40 16.65
N HIS A 89 -21.07 26.33 17.03
CA HIS A 89 -22.13 27.14 16.40
C HIS A 89 -21.85 28.66 16.48
N ASP A 90 -21.08 29.09 17.47
CA ASP A 90 -20.71 30.50 17.66
C ASP A 90 -19.79 31.04 16.56
N ASP A 91 -18.94 30.19 15.96
CA ASP A 91 -18.05 30.59 14.87
C ASP A 91 -18.76 30.70 13.52
N GLN A 92 -19.95 30.09 13.37
CA GLN A 92 -20.72 30.13 12.12
C GLN A 92 -21.54 31.43 11.96
N MET A 93 -21.81 32.15 13.05
CA MET A 93 -22.55 33.43 13.00
C MET A 93 -21.65 34.66 12.83
N ALA A 94 -20.32 34.48 12.82
CA ALA A 94 -19.34 35.55 12.72
C ALA A 94 -18.73 35.73 11.31
N ALA A 95 -19.31 35.09 10.27
CA ALA A 95 -18.86 35.15 8.88
C ALA A 95 -19.83 35.96 7.99
#